data_AF-A0A4R4MLY5-F1
#
_entry.id   AF-A0A4R4MLY5-F1
#
_cell.length_a   1.000
_cell.length_b   1.000
_cell.length_c   1.000
_cell.angle_alpha   90.00
_cell.angle_beta   90.00
_cell.angle_gamma   90.00
#
_symmetry.space_group_name_H-M   'P 1'
#
loop_
_entity.id
_entity.type
_entity.pdbx_description
1 polymer ?
#
loop_
_entity_poly.entity_id
_entity_poly.type
_entity_poly.pdbx_seq_one_letter_code
_entity_poly.pdbx_strand_id
1 'polypeptide(L)'
;MTGDAARPADPWAPFLAALETQCGTCGGTGSVVREQWRTWYRQADELVRVAQAARRAADMTPENAPHQDFSYGSVRLGPAEPSIVAAIDRAIDDHMRARPEGPEEAACETCRGSGMVLTPTGRRLAEILARHGFFRDR
;
A
#
# COMPACT_ATOMS: atom_id res chain seq x y z
N MET A 1 10.72 -48.76 -9.26
CA MET A 1 11.17 -48.42 -10.62
C MET A 1 10.13 -47.54 -11.27
N THR A 2 10.37 -46.23 -11.26
CA THR A 2 9.98 -45.29 -12.32
C THR A 2 10.90 -44.10 -12.10
N GLY A 3 11.97 -44.06 -12.90
CA GLY A 3 12.89 -42.94 -12.91
C GLY A 3 12.14 -41.72 -13.42
N ASP A 4 12.14 -40.68 -12.60
CA ASP A 4 11.71 -39.35 -12.99
C ASP A 4 12.76 -38.83 -13.98
N ALA A 5 12.57 -39.14 -15.26
CA ALA A 5 13.45 -38.67 -16.30
C ALA A 5 13.34 -37.14 -16.31
N ALA A 6 14.39 -36.47 -15.82
CA ALA A 6 14.49 -35.01 -15.83
C ALA A 6 14.16 -34.51 -17.23
N ARG A 7 13.03 -33.81 -17.33
CA ARG A 7 12.58 -33.18 -18.57
C ARG A 7 13.76 -32.35 -19.13
N PRO A 8 14.15 -32.53 -20.41
CA PRO A 8 15.27 -31.80 -20.97
C PRO A 8 15.02 -30.31 -20.79
N ALA A 9 16.00 -29.60 -20.22
CA ALA A 9 15.94 -28.17 -20.02
C ALA A 9 15.67 -27.50 -21.37
N ASP A 10 14.67 -26.62 -21.41
CA ASP A 10 14.36 -25.87 -22.63
C ASP A 10 15.59 -25.05 -23.04
N PRO A 11 16.22 -25.34 -24.19
CA PRO A 11 17.44 -24.66 -24.62
C PRO A 11 17.20 -23.17 -24.87
N TRP A 12 15.95 -22.74 -25.07
CA TRP A 12 15.59 -21.35 -25.29
C TRP A 12 15.36 -20.57 -23.99
N ALA A 13 15.23 -21.23 -22.84
CA ALA A 13 14.91 -20.57 -21.58
C ALA A 13 15.86 -19.40 -21.22
N PRO A 14 17.20 -19.52 -21.37
CA PRO A 14 18.10 -18.40 -21.10
C PRO A 14 17.92 -17.24 -22.07
N PHE A 15 17.64 -17.54 -23.34
CA PHE A 15 17.39 -16.53 -24.36
C PHE A 15 16.09 -15.78 -24.05
N LEU A 16 15.00 -16.49 -23.77
CA LEU A 16 13.70 -15.89 -23.44
C LEU A 16 13.77 -15.05 -22.16
N ALA A 17 14.47 -15.54 -21.13
CA ALA A 17 14.70 -14.80 -19.90
C ALA A 17 15.51 -13.51 -20.10
N ALA A 18 16.32 -13.42 -21.15
CA ALA A 18 17.08 -12.22 -21.47
C ALA A 18 16.27 -11.16 -22.25
N LEU A 19 15.07 -11.48 -22.75
CA LEU A 19 14.25 -10.55 -23.55
C LEU A 19 13.47 -9.56 -22.69
N GLU A 20 13.11 -9.95 -21.47
CA GLU A 20 12.31 -9.16 -20.56
C GLU A 20 12.97 -9.04 -19.20
N THR A 21 12.67 -7.95 -18.50
CA THR A 21 13.06 -7.76 -17.12
C THR A 21 11.88 -7.21 -16.33
N GLN A 22 11.91 -7.41 -15.01
CA GLN A 22 10.88 -6.87 -14.13
C GLN A 22 10.83 -5.34 -14.28
N CYS A 23 9.62 -4.82 -14.38
CA CYS A 23 9.41 -3.39 -14.44
C CYS A 23 9.85 -2.75 -13.12
N GLY A 24 10.88 -1.90 -13.15
CA GLY A 24 11.39 -1.21 -11.96
C GLY A 24 10.38 -0.28 -11.28
N THR A 25 9.36 0.18 -11.99
CA THR A 25 8.30 1.06 -11.41
C THR A 25 7.35 0.29 -10.50
N CYS A 26 6.96 -0.94 -10.87
CA CYS A 26 6.00 -1.75 -10.11
C CYS A 26 6.63 -2.99 -9.45
N GLY A 27 7.95 -3.19 -9.59
CA GLY A 27 8.64 -4.37 -9.04
C GLY A 27 8.16 -5.70 -9.63
N GLY A 28 7.57 -5.68 -10.83
CA GLY A 28 7.06 -6.90 -11.48
C GLY A 28 5.59 -7.23 -11.22
N THR A 29 4.87 -6.49 -10.37
CA THR A 29 3.47 -6.80 -10.07
C THR A 29 2.51 -6.45 -11.20
N GLY A 30 2.91 -5.52 -12.08
CA GLY A 30 2.04 -4.96 -13.12
C GLY A 30 1.10 -3.87 -12.63
N SER A 31 1.00 -3.65 -11.32
CA SER A 31 0.13 -2.65 -10.72
C SER A 31 0.88 -1.69 -9.79
N VAL A 32 0.33 -0.49 -9.62
CA VAL A 32 0.81 0.48 -8.64
C VAL A 32 -0.37 1.00 -7.82
N VAL A 33 -0.16 1.13 -6.51
CA VAL A 33 -1.13 1.81 -5.64
C VAL A 33 -1.29 3.26 -6.10
N ARG A 34 -2.53 3.69 -6.29
CA ARG A 34 -2.83 5.07 -6.72
C ARG A 34 -2.44 6.07 -5.63
N GLU A 35 -2.08 7.28 -6.05
CA GLU A 35 -1.56 8.30 -5.14
C GLU A 35 -2.56 8.71 -4.05
N GLN A 36 -3.85 8.79 -4.38
CA GLN A 36 -4.92 9.06 -3.42
C GLN A 36 -4.98 8.00 -2.30
N TRP A 37 -4.77 6.73 -2.64
CA TRP A 37 -4.76 5.62 -1.68
C TRP A 37 -3.49 5.63 -0.84
N ARG A 38 -2.32 5.91 -1.43
CA ARG A 38 -1.06 6.09 -0.69
C ARG A 38 -1.15 7.20 0.34
N THR A 39 -1.77 8.32 -0.04
CA THR A 39 -1.97 9.47 0.84
C THR A 39 -2.93 9.10 1.97
N TRP A 40 -4.03 8.41 1.66
CA TRP A 40 -4.98 7.95 2.66
C TRP A 40 -4.32 7.01 3.68
N TYR A 41 -3.56 6.00 3.25
CA TYR A 41 -2.84 5.11 4.18
C TYR A 41 -1.83 5.86 5.05
N ARG A 42 -1.10 6.83 4.49
CA ARG A 42 -0.15 7.64 5.27
C ARG A 42 -0.86 8.42 6.38
N GLN A 43 -2.01 9.00 6.07
CA GLN A 43 -2.84 9.71 7.05
C GLN A 43 -3.42 8.74 8.09
N ALA A 44 -3.87 7.55 7.66
CA ALA A 44 -4.35 6.51 8.57
C ALA A 44 -3.27 6.11 9.58
N ASP A 45 -2.05 5.85 9.12
CA ASP A 45 -0.91 5.49 9.96
C ASP A 45 -0.57 6.59 10.97
N GLU A 46 -0.67 7.86 10.57
CA GLU A 46 -0.45 8.99 11.45
C GLU A 46 -1.52 9.06 12.55
N LEU A 47 -2.80 8.94 12.18
CA LEU A 47 -3.92 8.93 13.13
C LEU A 47 -3.79 7.78 14.14
N VAL A 48 -3.37 6.59 13.71
CA VAL A 48 -3.13 5.45 14.61
C VAL A 48 -2.04 5.77 15.63
N ARG A 49 -0.93 6.39 15.20
CA ARG A 49 0.17 6.77 16.11
C ARG A 49 -0.30 7.83 17.12
N VAL A 50 -1.04 8.84 16.68
CA VAL A 50 -1.60 9.88 17.55
C VAL A 50 -2.57 9.28 18.56
N ALA A 51 -3.48 8.41 18.12
CA ALA A 51 -4.42 7.74 19.01
C ALA A 51 -3.72 6.87 20.06
N GLN A 52 -2.67 6.13 19.68
CA GLN A 52 -1.86 5.35 20.62
C GLN A 52 -1.07 6.23 21.59
N ALA A 53 -0.57 7.39 21.17
CA ALA A 53 0.10 8.34 22.05
C ALA A 53 -0.89 8.97 23.06
N ALA A 54 -2.07 9.38 22.59
CA ALA A 54 -3.09 9.97 23.45
C ALA A 54 -3.61 8.99 24.51
N ARG A 55 -3.85 7.72 24.14
CA ARG A 55 -4.23 6.67 25.10
C ARG A 55 -3.17 6.48 26.18
N ARG A 56 -1.90 6.35 25.79
CA ARG A 56 -0.79 6.25 26.75
C ARG A 56 -0.69 7.46 27.68
N ALA A 57 -0.94 8.66 27.17
CA ALA A 57 -0.94 9.87 27.99
C ALA A 57 -2.11 9.88 28.99
N ALA A 58 -3.31 9.45 28.58
CA ALA A 58 -4.49 9.32 29.44
C ALA A 58 -4.32 8.23 30.52
N ASP A 59 -3.60 7.15 30.21
CA ASP A 59 -3.28 6.11 31.19
C ASP A 59 -2.27 6.60 32.25
N MET A 60 -1.48 7.63 31.94
CA MET A 60 -0.48 8.22 32.86
C MET A 60 -1.04 9.39 33.69
N THR A 61 -2.26 9.87 33.43
CA THR A 61 -2.85 10.97 34.22
C THR A 61 -3.25 10.51 35.64
N PRO A 62 -2.93 11.30 36.69
CA PRO A 62 -3.11 10.91 38.10
C PRO A 62 -4.57 10.74 38.54
N GLU A 63 -5.55 11.17 37.75
CA GLU A 63 -6.98 10.90 37.98
C GLU A 63 -7.35 9.42 37.79
N ASN A 64 -6.54 8.62 37.09
CA ASN A 64 -6.71 7.16 36.96
C ASN A 64 -5.92 6.37 38.02
N ALA A 65 -5.24 7.05 38.96
CA ALA A 65 -4.66 6.38 40.12
C ALA A 65 -5.78 5.85 41.04
N PRO A 66 -5.65 4.67 41.67
CA PRO A 66 -6.66 4.19 42.62
C PRO A 66 -6.86 5.23 43.73
N HIS A 67 -8.03 5.87 43.74
CA HIS A 67 -8.38 6.94 44.67
C HIS A 67 -8.28 6.43 46.12
N GLN A 68 -7.47 7.11 46.95
CA GLN A 68 -7.77 7.19 48.37
C GLN A 68 -8.82 8.28 48.56
N ASP A 69 -9.99 7.87 49.05
CA ASP A 69 -11.17 8.70 49.32
C ASP A 69 -10.84 9.92 50.19
N PHE A 70 -10.93 11.13 49.62
CA PHE A 70 -11.30 12.33 50.38
C PHE A 70 -12.18 13.24 49.51
N SER A 71 -13.48 13.22 49.81
CA SER A 71 -14.52 14.04 49.20
C SER A 71 -14.52 15.46 49.78
N TYR A 72 -14.51 16.49 48.93
CA TYR A 72 -15.23 17.76 49.16
C TYR A 72 -15.43 18.55 47.84
N GLY A 73 -16.69 18.89 47.54
CA GLY A 73 -17.06 20.10 46.78
C GLY A 73 -17.29 19.93 45.27
N SER A 74 -18.54 19.78 44.86
CA SER A 74 -18.99 19.77 43.47
C SER A 74 -18.93 21.17 42.82
N VAL A 75 -18.09 21.32 41.79
CA VAL A 75 -18.07 22.50 40.91
C VAL A 75 -18.79 22.16 39.60
N ARG A 76 -19.66 23.08 39.18
CA ARG A 76 -20.56 22.97 38.02
C ARG A 76 -19.79 22.71 36.71
N LEU A 77 -20.16 21.63 36.02
CA LEU A 77 -19.73 21.34 34.65
C LEU A 77 -20.37 22.35 33.67
N GLY A 78 -19.56 23.26 33.15
CA GLY A 78 -19.84 23.88 31.84
C GLY A 78 -19.84 22.80 30.74
N PRO A 79 -20.19 23.14 29.48
CA PRO A 79 -20.11 22.16 28.40
C PRO A 79 -18.69 21.60 28.36
N ALA A 80 -18.55 20.31 28.67
CA ALA A 80 -17.27 19.64 28.77
C ALA A 80 -16.51 19.87 27.47
N GLU A 81 -15.34 20.50 27.54
CA GLU A 81 -14.44 20.55 26.39
C GLU A 81 -14.26 19.12 25.88
N PRO A 82 -14.41 18.87 24.57
CA PRO A 82 -14.31 17.52 24.05
C PRO A 82 -12.94 16.96 24.43
N SER A 83 -12.95 15.88 25.21
CA SER A 83 -11.72 15.15 25.55
C SER A 83 -10.90 14.92 24.30
N ILE A 84 -9.58 15.04 24.41
CA ILE A 84 -8.64 14.78 23.31
C ILE A 84 -8.93 13.42 22.66
N VAL A 85 -9.35 12.42 23.44
CA VAL A 85 -9.77 11.10 22.95
C VAL A 85 -10.99 11.21 22.03
N ALA A 86 -12.03 11.93 22.45
CA ALA A 86 -13.23 12.13 21.64
C ALA A 86 -12.98 12.96 20.36
N ALA A 87 -12.00 13.86 20.38
CA ALA A 87 -11.56 14.58 19.19
C ALA A 87 -10.83 13.64 18.21
N ILE A 88 -9.99 12.74 18.71
CA ILE A 88 -9.28 11.72 17.91
C ILE A 88 -10.27 10.72 17.30
N ASP A 89 -11.23 10.21 18.07
CA ASP A 89 -12.24 9.27 17.55
C ASP A 89 -13.05 9.89 16.40
N ARG A 90 -13.44 11.16 16.54
CA ARG A 90 -14.10 11.91 15.45
C ARG A 90 -13.19 12.04 14.22
N ALA A 91 -11.91 12.34 14.40
CA ALA A 91 -10.95 12.45 13.31
C ALA A 91 -10.75 11.10 12.58
N ILE A 92 -10.77 9.99 13.32
CA ILE A 92 -10.74 8.63 12.74
C ILE A 92 -12.00 8.39 11.92
N ASP A 93 -13.19 8.68 12.46
CA ASP A 93 -14.45 8.51 11.74
C ASP A 93 -14.51 9.37 10.47
N ASP A 94 -14.05 10.62 10.55
CA ASP A 94 -13.95 11.52 9.41
C ASP A 94 -12.99 10.96 8.34
N HIS A 95 -11.83 10.44 8.75
CA HIS A 95 -10.85 9.82 7.86
C HIS A 95 -11.39 8.56 7.18
N MET A 96 -12.11 7.72 7.92
CA MET A 96 -12.77 6.53 7.38
C MET A 96 -13.88 6.89 6.39
N ARG A 97 -14.62 7.98 6.64
CA ARG A 97 -15.61 8.52 5.70
C ARG A 97 -14.97 9.13 4.45
N ALA A 98 -13.78 9.72 4.58
CA ALA A 98 -13.01 10.30 3.48
C ALA A 98 -12.20 9.26 2.68
N ARG A 99 -12.51 7.97 2.83
CA ARG A 99 -11.86 6.90 2.06
C ARG A 99 -11.98 7.16 0.55
N PRO A 100 -10.89 7.07 -0.22
CA PRO A 100 -10.93 7.31 -1.66
C PRO A 100 -11.92 6.37 -2.35
N GLU A 101 -12.64 6.92 -3.32
CA GLU A 101 -13.50 6.14 -4.21
C GLU A 101 -12.66 5.50 -5.33
N GLY A 102 -13.14 4.35 -5.83
CA GLY A 102 -12.49 3.61 -6.91
C GLY A 102 -11.43 2.60 -6.45
N PRO A 103 -10.77 1.92 -7.40
CA PRO A 103 -9.83 0.84 -7.07
C PRO A 103 -8.56 1.39 -6.43
N GLU A 104 -8.00 0.63 -5.50
CA GLU A 104 -6.74 0.96 -4.82
C GLU A 104 -5.55 0.99 -5.78
N GLU A 105 -5.53 0.02 -6.68
CA GLU A 105 -4.47 -0.16 -7.66
C GLU A 105 -4.89 0.34 -9.05
N ALA A 106 -3.89 0.73 -9.82
CA ALA A 106 -3.99 0.96 -11.25
C ALA A 106 -2.96 0.11 -11.98
N ALA A 107 -3.23 -0.22 -13.24
CA ALA A 107 -2.22 -0.81 -14.10
C ALA A 107 -1.01 0.14 -14.19
N CYS A 108 0.18 -0.41 -14.01
CA CYS A 108 1.41 0.36 -14.14
C CYS A 108 1.54 0.85 -15.59
N GLU A 109 1.66 2.17 -15.78
CA GLU A 109 1.73 2.76 -17.12
C GLU A 109 2.99 2.35 -17.88
N THR A 110 4.11 2.13 -17.17
CA THR A 110 5.40 1.75 -17.76
C THR A 110 5.35 0.37 -18.43
N CYS A 111 4.76 -0.63 -17.77
CA CYS A 111 4.63 -1.99 -18.31
C CYS A 111 3.22 -2.31 -18.81
N ARG A 112 2.30 -1.35 -18.76
CA ARG A 112 0.89 -1.47 -19.14
C ARG A 112 0.19 -2.68 -18.49
N GLY A 113 0.50 -2.97 -17.23
CA GLY A 113 -0.11 -4.09 -16.51
C GLY A 113 0.61 -5.44 -16.60
N SER A 114 1.63 -5.60 -17.45
CA SER A 114 2.29 -6.91 -17.64
C SER A 114 3.26 -7.29 -16.51
N GLY A 115 3.75 -6.30 -15.76
CA GLY A 115 4.86 -6.48 -14.81
C GLY A 115 6.23 -6.55 -15.47
N MET A 116 6.31 -6.71 -16.79
CA MET A 116 7.54 -6.93 -17.53
C MET A 116 7.80 -5.80 -18.53
N VAL A 117 9.07 -5.48 -18.75
CA VAL A 117 9.50 -4.56 -19.80
C VAL A 117 10.57 -5.22 -20.66
N LEU A 118 10.57 -4.91 -21.95
CA LEU A 118 11.59 -5.42 -22.86
C LEU A 118 12.97 -4.88 -22.46
N THR A 119 13.97 -5.77 -22.42
CA THR A 119 15.38 -5.39 -22.35
C THR A 119 15.82 -4.77 -23.69
N PRO A 120 17.04 -4.20 -23.78
CA PRO A 120 17.58 -3.79 -25.08
C PRO A 120 17.56 -4.92 -26.12
N THR A 121 17.89 -6.15 -25.71
CA THR A 121 17.83 -7.34 -26.57
C THR A 121 16.40 -7.66 -26.99
N GLY A 122 15.45 -7.63 -26.05
CA GLY A 122 14.03 -7.84 -26.34
C GLY A 122 13.46 -6.81 -27.33
N ARG A 123 13.82 -5.54 -27.17
CA ARG A 123 13.45 -4.48 -28.14
C ARG A 123 14.01 -4.75 -29.52
N ARG A 124 15.28 -5.17 -29.62
CA ARG A 124 15.90 -5.50 -30.91
C ARG A 124 15.20 -6.68 -31.59
N LEU A 125 14.79 -7.69 -30.84
CA LEU A 125 14.01 -8.79 -31.37
C LEU A 125 12.63 -8.32 -31.86
N ALA A 126 11.93 -7.51 -31.06
CA ALA A 126 10.64 -6.94 -31.45
C ALA A 126 10.74 -6.13 -32.76
N GLU A 127 11.81 -5.34 -32.94
CA GLU A 127 12.09 -4.64 -34.21
C GLU A 127 12.30 -5.59 -35.39
N ILE A 128 13.02 -6.70 -35.21
CA ILE A 128 13.23 -7.70 -36.26
C ILE A 128 11.87 -8.31 -36.65
N LEU A 129 11.08 -8.71 -35.67
CA LEU A 129 9.77 -9.32 -35.89
C LEU A 129 8.81 -8.34 -36.58
N ALA A 130 8.80 -7.07 -36.18
CA ALA A 130 8.01 -6.03 -36.83
C ALA A 130 8.43 -5.81 -38.29
N ARG A 131 9.74 -5.74 -38.59
CA ARG A 131 10.26 -5.59 -39.96
C ARG A 131 9.85 -6.73 -40.89
N HIS A 132 9.64 -7.93 -40.35
CA HIS A 132 9.19 -9.10 -41.10
C HIS A 132 7.67 -9.30 -41.06
N GLY A 133 6.91 -8.34 -40.51
CA GLY A 133 5.45 -8.34 -40.54
C GLY A 133 4.78 -9.25 -39.51
N PHE A 134 5.52 -9.71 -38.48
CA PHE A 134 4.95 -10.54 -37.42
C PHE A 134 4.00 -9.76 -36.49
N PHE A 135 4.14 -8.44 -36.41
CA PHE A 135 3.25 -7.57 -35.63
C PHE A 135 2.90 -6.31 -36.44
N ARG A 136 1.70 -5.77 -36.24
CA ARG A 136 1.32 -4.42 -36.68
C ARG A 136 1.31 -3.52 -35.46
N ASP A 137 2.04 -2.41 -35.51
CA ASP A 137 2.00 -1.40 -34.45
C ASP A 137 0.55 -0.99 -34.18
N ARG A 138 0.14 -1.03 -32.91
CA ARG A 138 -1.17 -0.61 -32.44
C ARG A 138 -1.01 0.42 -31.34
#